data_AF-A0A1S9APV0-F1
#
_entry.id   AF-A0A1S9APV0-F1
#
_cell.length_a   1.000
_cell.length_b   1.000
_cell.length_c   1.000
_cell.angle_alpha   90.00
_cell.angle_beta   90.00
_cell.angle_gamma   90.00
#
_symmetry.space_group_name_H-M   'P 1'
#
loop_
_entity.id
_entity.type
_entity.pdbx_description
1 polymer ?
#
loop_
_entity_poly.entity_id
_entity_poly.type
_entity_poly.pdbx_seq_one_letter_code
_entity_poly.pdbx_strand_id
1 'polypeptide(L)'
;MKRYSIENYLVDPIIVYIALMDKEVNFKIDGLNLRIGEEYKVKFMPSSELQLIVDSVLGIVEPELSKYFSDFEPESECEKVRVKFIKGVELLYPKWVFARRGKAILNELYNALFTSPVVNFTTLFKAVRKSGFLPVELVALFEELRQPSATQTS
;
A
#
# COMPACT_ATOMS: atom_id res chain seq x y z
N MET A 1 11.48 2.18 -9.85
CA MET A 1 11.97 2.13 -8.46
C MET A 1 11.67 0.75 -7.93
N LYS A 2 12.62 0.06 -7.27
CA LYS A 2 12.36 -1.27 -6.69
C LYS A 2 11.92 -1.09 -5.23
N ARG A 3 10.90 -1.84 -4.78
CA ARG A 3 10.51 -1.87 -3.37
C ARG A 3 11.51 -2.68 -2.55
N TYR A 4 11.66 -2.34 -1.28
CA TYR A 4 12.60 -3.01 -0.37
C TYR A 4 12.34 -4.52 -0.27
N SER A 5 11.08 -4.95 -0.15
CA SER A 5 10.70 -6.36 -0.11
C SER A 5 9.27 -6.63 -0.62
N ILE A 6 8.88 -7.90 -0.69
CA ILE A 6 7.54 -8.31 -1.14
C ILE A 6 6.44 -7.78 -0.20
N GLU A 7 6.75 -7.62 1.09
CA GLU A 7 5.84 -7.08 2.09
C GLU A 7 5.47 -5.62 1.79
N ASN A 8 6.34 -4.84 1.12
CA ASN A 8 6.03 -3.46 0.71
C ASN A 8 4.86 -3.37 -0.26
N TYR A 9 4.48 -4.45 -0.93
CA TYR A 9 3.27 -4.49 -1.76
C TYR A 9 1.99 -4.66 -0.92
N LEU A 10 2.11 -5.20 0.28
CA LEU A 10 0.99 -5.44 1.19
C LEU A 10 0.72 -4.24 2.10
N VAL A 11 1.77 -3.53 2.54
CA VAL A 11 1.66 -2.32 3.36
C VAL A 11 1.30 -1.06 2.56
N ASP A 12 0.72 -1.23 1.37
CA ASP A 12 0.25 -0.13 0.53
C ASP A 12 -0.92 0.60 1.21
N PRO A 13 -0.89 1.95 1.29
CA PRO A 13 -1.98 2.76 1.84
C PRO A 13 -3.40 2.36 1.40
N ILE A 14 -3.62 2.02 0.13
CA ILE A 14 -4.95 1.60 -0.35
C ILE A 14 -5.35 0.27 0.27
N ILE A 15 -4.41 -0.68 0.33
CA ILE A 15 -4.64 -2.01 0.92
C ILE A 15 -4.88 -1.91 2.42
N VAL A 16 -4.15 -1.04 3.12
CA VAL A 16 -4.37 -0.75 4.54
C VAL A 16 -5.78 -0.24 4.78
N TYR A 17 -6.21 0.78 4.03
CA TYR A 17 -7.56 1.34 4.17
C TYR A 17 -8.65 0.28 3.95
N ILE A 18 -8.50 -0.58 2.94
CA ILE A 18 -9.42 -1.70 2.67
C ILE A 18 -9.44 -2.70 3.83
N ALA A 19 -8.30 -2.96 4.46
CA ALA A 19 -8.24 -3.83 5.64
C ALA A 19 -8.96 -3.20 6.85
N LEU A 20 -8.86 -1.88 7.04
CA LEU A 20 -9.63 -1.15 8.07
C LEU A 20 -11.13 -1.22 7.80
N MET A 21 -11.53 -1.10 6.53
CA MET A 21 -12.94 -1.21 6.12
C MET A 21 -13.52 -2.59 6.39
N ASP A 22 -12.78 -3.66 6.05
CA ASP A 22 -13.22 -5.05 6.32
C ASP A 22 -13.42 -5.34 7.82
N LYS A 23 -12.86 -4.49 8.68
CA LYS A 23 -12.97 -4.54 10.13
C LYS A 23 -13.89 -3.47 10.72
N GLU A 24 -14.54 -2.67 9.87
CA GLU A 24 -15.48 -1.62 10.26
C GLU A 24 -14.86 -0.55 11.18
N VAL A 25 -13.53 -0.35 11.09
CA VAL A 25 -12.77 0.64 11.87
C VAL A 25 -12.09 1.68 10.98
N ASN A 26 -12.47 1.75 9.71
CA ASN A 26 -11.95 2.77 8.80
C ASN A 26 -12.41 4.17 9.24
N PHE A 27 -11.54 5.15 9.03
CA PHE A 27 -11.89 6.55 9.19
C PHE A 27 -12.67 7.07 7.97
N LYS A 28 -13.40 8.17 8.15
CA LYS A 28 -14.10 8.85 7.05
C LYS A 28 -13.11 9.66 6.23
N ILE A 29 -13.28 9.65 4.92
CA ILE A 29 -12.51 10.44 3.96
C ILE A 29 -13.47 11.38 3.24
N ASP A 30 -13.21 12.67 3.31
CA ASP A 30 -14.05 13.67 2.65
C ASP A 30 -13.95 13.53 1.13
N GLY A 31 -15.09 13.64 0.44
CA GLY A 31 -15.17 13.43 -1.01
C GLY A 31 -15.15 11.96 -1.45
N LEU A 32 -15.03 11.01 -0.53
CA LEU A 32 -15.07 9.57 -0.80
C LEU A 32 -16.41 8.96 -0.36
N ASN A 33 -17.20 8.46 -1.30
CA ASN A 33 -18.44 7.75 -0.99
C ASN A 33 -18.28 6.24 -1.16
N LEU A 34 -17.58 5.62 -0.20
CA LEU A 34 -17.35 4.18 -0.17
C LEU A 34 -17.88 3.61 1.15
N ARG A 35 -18.78 2.62 1.07
CA ARG A 35 -19.40 2.00 2.25
C ARG A 35 -18.71 0.68 2.64
N ILE A 36 -18.91 0.24 3.89
CA ILE A 36 -18.48 -1.07 4.36
C ILE A 36 -19.08 -2.16 3.45
N GLY A 37 -18.28 -3.16 3.07
CA GLY A 37 -18.67 -4.22 2.14
C GLY A 37 -18.51 -3.84 0.66
N GLU A 38 -18.18 -2.58 0.34
CA GLU A 38 -17.97 -2.11 -1.02
C GLU A 38 -16.49 -2.11 -1.44
N GLU A 39 -15.61 -2.81 -0.72
CA GLU A 39 -14.16 -2.83 -0.98
C GLU A 39 -13.83 -3.28 -2.42
N TYR A 40 -14.67 -4.13 -3.01
CA TYR A 40 -14.53 -4.59 -4.40
C TYR A 40 -14.66 -3.46 -5.43
N LYS A 41 -15.27 -2.31 -5.06
CA LYS A 41 -15.41 -1.13 -5.91
C LYS A 41 -14.11 -0.36 -6.08
N VAL A 42 -13.16 -0.49 -5.14
CA VAL A 42 -11.90 0.28 -5.15
C VAL A 42 -11.16 0.15 -6.48
N LYS A 43 -11.14 -1.03 -7.08
CA LYS A 43 -10.48 -1.27 -8.38
C LYS A 43 -11.11 -0.58 -9.59
N PHE A 44 -12.28 0.03 -9.43
CA PHE A 44 -13.00 0.74 -10.48
C PHE A 44 -13.09 2.24 -10.21
N MET A 45 -12.54 2.69 -9.08
CA MET A 45 -12.60 4.09 -8.70
C MET A 45 -11.68 4.95 -9.59
N PRO A 46 -12.04 6.22 -9.82
CA PRO A 46 -11.16 7.19 -10.47
C PRO A 46 -9.86 7.38 -9.69
N SER A 47 -8.77 7.68 -10.40
CA SER A 47 -7.47 7.97 -9.77
C SER A 47 -7.54 9.09 -8.73
N SER A 48 -8.40 10.09 -8.93
CA SER A 48 -8.60 11.18 -7.96
C SER A 48 -9.13 10.67 -6.61
N GLU A 49 -10.11 9.77 -6.62
CA GLU A 49 -10.67 9.20 -5.38
C GLU A 49 -9.70 8.20 -4.73
N LEU A 50 -8.95 7.45 -5.54
CA LEU A 50 -7.89 6.57 -5.05
C LEU A 50 -6.77 7.36 -4.40
N GLN A 51 -6.41 8.52 -4.95
CA GLN A 51 -5.42 9.42 -4.37
C GLN A 51 -5.91 9.96 -3.02
N LEU A 52 -7.20 10.27 -2.86
CA LEU A 52 -7.76 10.67 -1.56
C LEU A 52 -7.56 9.60 -0.48
N ILE A 53 -7.69 8.32 -0.84
CA ILE A 53 -7.40 7.21 0.10
C ILE A 53 -5.92 7.23 0.51
N VAL A 54 -5.03 7.33 -0.47
CA VAL A 54 -3.58 7.39 -0.22
C VAL A 54 -3.24 8.58 0.67
N ASP A 55 -3.68 9.78 0.31
CA ASP A 55 -3.37 11.02 1.03
C ASP A 55 -3.93 10.99 2.45
N SER A 56 -5.12 10.42 2.66
CA SER A 56 -5.72 10.35 4.00
C SER A 56 -5.01 9.37 4.91
N VAL A 57 -4.63 8.18 4.41
CA VAL A 57 -3.82 7.22 5.18
C VAL A 57 -2.46 7.82 5.49
N LEU A 58 -1.80 8.44 4.51
CA LEU A 58 -0.50 9.07 4.69
C LEU A 58 -0.57 10.28 5.63
N GLY A 59 -1.65 11.07 5.59
CA GLY A 59 -1.84 12.21 6.48
C GLY A 59 -1.94 11.82 7.97
N ILE A 60 -2.39 10.59 8.26
CA ILE A 60 -2.38 10.03 9.61
C ILE A 60 -0.99 9.50 9.98
N VAL A 61 -0.28 8.92 9.01
CA VAL A 61 0.94 8.13 9.25
C VAL A 61 2.21 8.98 9.20
N GLU A 62 2.35 9.85 8.20
CA GLU A 62 3.56 10.66 7.96
C GLU A 62 3.98 11.51 9.18
N PRO A 63 3.06 12.18 9.92
CA PRO A 63 3.43 12.95 11.11
C PRO A 63 4.04 12.12 12.25
N GLU A 64 3.80 10.81 12.25
CA GLU A 64 4.19 9.89 13.31
C GLU A 64 5.49 9.15 12.99
N LEU A 65 5.97 9.21 11.74
CA LEU A 65 7.15 8.46 11.27
C LEU A 65 8.39 8.68 12.12
N SER A 66 8.70 9.92 12.48
CA SER A 66 9.91 10.26 13.26
C SER A 66 9.90 9.67 14.68
N LYS A 67 8.73 9.29 15.21
CA LYS A 67 8.60 8.62 16.52
C LYS A 67 9.01 7.16 16.45
N TYR A 68 8.81 6.50 15.32
CA TYR A 68 9.10 5.08 15.11
C TYR A 68 10.43 4.85 14.39
N PHE A 69 10.85 5.81 13.57
CA PHE A 69 12.07 5.74 12.78
C PHE A 69 12.95 6.95 13.07
N SER A 70 13.94 6.76 13.95
CA SER A 70 14.87 7.82 14.35
C SER A 70 15.76 8.32 13.21
N ASP A 71 15.94 7.50 12.18
CA ASP A 71 16.71 7.81 10.96
C ASP A 71 15.84 8.38 9.83
N PHE A 72 14.61 8.80 10.13
CA PHE A 72 13.69 9.36 9.15
C PHE A 72 14.10 10.76 8.71
N GLU A 73 14.25 10.95 7.41
CA GLU A 73 14.62 12.21 6.77
C GLU A 73 13.46 12.75 5.93
N PRO A 74 12.59 13.63 6.48
CA PRO A 74 11.38 14.08 5.77
C PRO A 74 11.65 14.70 4.40
N GLU A 75 12.75 15.45 4.25
CA GLU A 75 13.09 16.17 3.02
C GLU A 75 13.35 15.22 1.84
N SER A 76 13.98 14.08 2.09
CA SER A 76 14.32 13.11 1.05
C SER A 76 13.25 12.02 0.90
N GLU A 77 12.63 11.62 2.00
CA GLU A 77 11.74 10.47 2.06
C GLU A 77 10.26 10.79 1.77
N CYS A 78 9.81 12.03 2.00
CA CYS A 78 8.44 12.44 1.65
C CYS A 78 8.30 12.90 0.19
N GLU A 79 9.39 12.95 -0.59
CA GLU A 79 9.32 13.21 -2.03
C GLU A 79 8.38 12.20 -2.70
N LYS A 80 7.37 12.71 -3.42
CA LYS A 80 6.36 11.86 -4.04
C LYS A 80 6.88 11.27 -5.35
N VAL A 81 6.80 9.95 -5.46
CA VAL A 81 7.07 9.16 -6.66
C VAL A 81 5.78 8.62 -7.24
N ARG A 82 5.78 8.45 -8.56
CA ARG A 82 4.63 7.91 -9.30
C ARG A 82 4.64 6.39 -9.30
N VAL A 83 3.52 5.79 -8.94
CA VAL A 83 3.28 4.34 -8.98
C VAL A 83 2.20 4.04 -10.01
N LYS A 84 2.44 3.03 -10.85
CA LYS A 84 1.49 2.56 -11.87
C LYS A 84 0.82 1.27 -11.44
N PHE A 85 -0.48 1.16 -11.67
CA PHE A 85 -1.29 -0.02 -11.40
C PHE A 85 -1.83 -0.64 -12.69
N ILE A 86 -2.22 -1.92 -12.64
CA ILE A 86 -2.60 -2.77 -13.80
C ILE A 86 -3.77 -2.27 -14.68
N LYS A 87 -4.39 -1.13 -14.35
CA LYS A 87 -5.49 -0.49 -15.09
C LYS A 87 -5.15 0.90 -15.63
N GLY A 88 -3.86 1.24 -15.70
CA GLY A 88 -3.42 2.56 -16.13
C GLY A 88 -3.62 3.66 -15.08
N VAL A 89 -4.07 3.29 -13.88
CA VAL A 89 -4.12 4.21 -12.73
C VAL A 89 -2.70 4.54 -12.32
N GLU A 90 -2.42 5.84 -12.20
CA GLU A 90 -1.17 6.38 -11.69
C GLU A 90 -1.46 7.21 -10.44
N LEU A 91 -0.72 6.94 -9.37
CA LEU A 91 -0.88 7.58 -8.06
C LEU A 91 0.47 8.06 -7.54
N LEU A 92 0.44 9.02 -6.63
CA LEU A 92 1.61 9.62 -6.00
C LEU A 92 1.77 9.11 -4.56
N TYR A 93 2.94 8.60 -4.26
CA TYR A 93 3.29 8.05 -2.95
C TYR A 93 4.67 8.57 -2.52
N PRO A 94 4.91 8.80 -1.23
CA PRO A 94 6.23 9.19 -0.73
C PRO A 94 7.22 8.03 -0.86
N LYS A 95 8.51 8.35 -1.03
CA LYS A 95 9.58 7.35 -1.19
C LYS A 95 9.66 6.35 -0.04
N TRP A 96 9.40 6.77 1.21
CA TRP A 96 9.54 5.90 2.38
C TRP A 96 8.68 4.64 2.32
N VAL A 97 7.49 4.68 1.69
CA VAL A 97 6.57 3.53 1.55
C VAL A 97 7.26 2.34 0.87
N PHE A 98 8.24 2.62 0.02
CA PHE A 98 8.97 1.62 -0.77
C PHE A 98 10.38 1.39 -0.25
N ALA A 99 11.03 2.43 0.26
CA ALA A 99 12.43 2.38 0.66
C ALA A 99 12.61 1.73 2.04
N ARG A 100 11.64 1.87 2.94
CA ARG A 100 11.69 1.26 4.28
C ARG A 100 11.21 -0.18 4.25
N ARG A 101 11.70 -0.98 5.22
CA ARG A 101 11.34 -2.39 5.36
C ARG A 101 9.85 -2.54 5.63
N GLY A 102 9.11 -3.20 4.72
CA GLY A 102 7.66 -3.35 4.85
C GLY A 102 7.19 -3.97 6.17
N LYS A 103 7.96 -4.94 6.71
CA LYS A 103 7.67 -5.53 8.03
C LYS A 103 7.77 -4.54 9.19
N ALA A 104 8.70 -3.58 9.13
CA ALA A 104 8.84 -2.53 10.14
C ALA A 104 7.68 -1.54 10.02
N ILE A 105 7.33 -1.10 8.80
CA ILE A 105 6.14 -0.28 8.54
C ILE A 105 4.88 -0.95 9.13
N LEU A 106 4.70 -2.25 8.90
CA LEU A 106 3.56 -2.97 9.45
C LEU A 106 3.60 -3.02 10.99
N ASN A 107 4.68 -3.57 11.54
CA ASN A 107 4.71 -3.99 12.93
C ASN A 107 4.90 -2.84 13.92
N GLU A 108 5.64 -1.80 13.52
CA GLU A 108 6.01 -0.68 14.40
C GLU A 108 5.06 0.49 14.17
N LEU A 109 4.81 0.85 12.91
CA LEU A 109 4.03 2.04 12.57
C LEU A 109 2.53 1.76 12.46
N TYR A 110 2.09 0.92 11.51
CA TYR A 110 0.66 0.70 11.28
C TYR A 110 -0.05 0.01 12.44
N ASN A 111 0.58 -0.99 13.06
CA ASN A 111 -0.02 -1.67 14.22
C ASN A 111 -0.22 -0.73 15.41
N ALA A 112 0.68 0.24 15.59
CA ALA A 112 0.54 1.23 16.65
C ALA A 112 -0.56 2.25 16.35
N LEU A 113 -0.67 2.71 15.10
CA LEU A 113 -1.64 3.74 14.70
C LEU A 113 -3.06 3.22 14.49
N PHE A 114 -3.21 2.03 13.90
CA PHE A 114 -4.51 1.47 13.51
C PHE A 114 -4.99 0.32 14.41
N THR A 115 -4.32 0.13 15.56
CA THR A 115 -4.64 -0.88 16.58
C THR A 115 -4.43 -2.33 16.12
N SER A 116 -3.47 -3.02 16.74
CA SER A 116 -3.35 -4.49 16.63
C SER A 116 -4.61 -5.17 17.21
N PRO A 117 -5.30 -6.10 16.50
CA PRO A 117 -4.82 -6.88 15.35
C PRO A 117 -5.47 -6.51 14.00
N VAL A 118 -5.97 -5.30 13.81
CA VAL A 118 -6.75 -4.92 12.61
C VAL A 118 -5.89 -5.01 11.34
N VAL A 119 -4.70 -4.43 11.39
CA VAL A 119 -3.75 -4.43 10.27
C VAL A 119 -2.71 -5.52 10.54
N ASN A 120 -2.72 -6.58 9.74
CA ASN A 120 -1.71 -7.64 9.81
C ASN A 120 -1.60 -8.32 8.44
N PHE A 121 -0.59 -9.17 8.22
CA PHE A 121 -0.41 -9.80 6.91
C PHE A 121 -1.64 -10.57 6.42
N THR A 122 -2.37 -11.25 7.31
CA THR A 122 -3.60 -11.98 6.94
C THR A 122 -4.69 -11.04 6.44
N THR A 123 -4.93 -9.93 7.12
CA THR A 123 -5.95 -8.95 6.70
C THR A 123 -5.53 -8.18 5.46
N LEU A 124 -4.24 -7.83 5.33
CA LEU A 124 -3.70 -7.18 4.13
C LEU A 124 -3.77 -8.10 2.90
N PHE A 125 -3.43 -9.38 3.03
CA PHE A 125 -3.60 -10.34 1.93
C PHE A 125 -5.07 -10.47 1.50
N LYS A 126 -5.99 -10.52 2.47
CA LYS A 126 -7.44 -10.54 2.17
C LYS A 126 -7.87 -9.27 1.42
N ALA A 127 -7.39 -8.10 1.84
CA ALA A 127 -7.65 -6.82 1.19
C ALA A 127 -7.11 -6.76 -0.25
N VAL A 128 -5.90 -7.28 -0.49
CA VAL A 128 -5.34 -7.43 -1.85
C VAL A 128 -6.24 -8.32 -2.71
N ARG A 129 -6.69 -9.48 -2.20
CA ARG A 129 -7.55 -10.39 -2.96
C ARG A 129 -8.92 -9.80 -3.29
N LYS A 130 -9.51 -9.06 -2.34
CA LYS A 130 -10.82 -8.39 -2.52
C LYS A 130 -10.75 -7.28 -3.56
N SER A 131 -9.71 -6.45 -3.47
CA SER A 131 -9.55 -5.30 -4.36
C SER A 131 -9.03 -5.72 -5.73
N GLY A 132 -8.10 -6.67 -5.81
CA GLY A 132 -7.33 -6.90 -7.04
C GLY A 132 -6.54 -5.66 -7.47
N PHE A 133 -6.25 -4.75 -6.55
CA PHE A 133 -5.52 -3.52 -6.81
C PHE A 133 -4.02 -3.81 -6.66
N LEU A 134 -3.36 -4.07 -7.79
CA LEU A 134 -1.96 -4.50 -7.84
C LEU A 134 -1.10 -3.52 -8.65
N PRO A 135 0.09 -3.15 -8.15
CA PRO A 135 1.09 -2.44 -8.94
C PRO A 135 1.53 -3.25 -10.15
N VAL A 136 1.78 -2.59 -11.29
CA VAL A 136 2.23 -3.24 -12.54
C VAL A 136 3.52 -4.03 -12.34
N GLU A 137 4.41 -3.51 -11.50
CA GLU A 137 5.71 -4.11 -11.20
C GLU A 137 5.58 -5.46 -10.47
N LEU A 138 4.57 -5.63 -9.61
CA LEU A 138 4.37 -6.90 -8.91
C LEU A 138 3.91 -8.00 -9.87
N VAL A 139 3.03 -7.64 -10.80
CA VAL A 139 2.58 -8.57 -11.84
C VAL A 139 3.74 -8.96 -12.75
N ALA A 140 4.57 -8.00 -13.15
CA ALA A 140 5.78 -8.28 -13.93
C ALA A 140 6.73 -9.25 -13.21
N LEU A 141 6.96 -9.06 -11.91
CA LEU A 141 7.78 -9.98 -11.10
C LEU A 141 7.19 -11.40 -11.07
N PHE A 142 5.87 -11.54 -10.93
CA PHE A 142 5.23 -12.87 -10.96
C PHE A 142 5.33 -13.54 -12.33
N GLU A 143 5.19 -12.78 -13.42
CA GLU A 143 5.34 -13.33 -14.77
C GLU A 143 6.79 -13.74 -15.05
N GLU A 144 7.78 -12.97 -14.58
CA GLU A 144 9.21 -13.34 -14.65
C GLU A 144 9.49 -14.65 -13.89
N LEU A 145 8.96 -14.79 -12.67
CA LEU A 145 9.09 -16.03 -11.88
C LEU A 145 8.42 -17.25 -12.54
N ARG A 146 7.38 -17.03 -13.36
CA ARG A 146 6.65 -18.09 -14.06
C ARG A 146 7.41 -18.61 -15.27
N GLN A 147 8.35 -17.83 -15.83
CA GLN A 147 9.15 -18.27 -16.94
C GLN A 147 10.22 -19.24 -16.47
N PRO A 148 10.35 -20.44 -17.07
CA PRO A 148 11.46 -21.32 -16.79
C PRO A 148 12.76 -20.58 -17.16
N SER A 149 13.73 -20.59 -16.25
CA SER A 149 15.06 -20.04 -16.51
C SER A 149 15.60 -20.66 -17.81
N ALA A 150 15.89 -19.82 -18.80
CA ALA A 150 16.47 -20.27 -20.06
C ALA A 150 17.73 -21.08 -19.74
N THR A 151 17.70 -22.37 -20.07
CA THR A 151 18.85 -23.24 -19.94
C THR A 151 19.98 -22.59 -20.73
N GLN A 152 21.02 -22.13 -20.03
CA GLN A 152 22.26 -21.71 -20.68
C GLN A 152 22.88 -22.97 -21.30
N THR A 153 22.53 -23.26 -22.55
CA THR A 153 23.32 -24.18 -23.36
C THR A 153 24.65 -23.49 -23.63
N SER A 154 25.65 -23.88 -22.84
CA SER A 154 27.07 -23.64 -23.13
C SER A 154 27.49 -24.36 -24.40
#